data_AF-A0A2V6AEL5-F1
#
_entry.id   AF-A0A2V6AEL5-F1
#
_cell.length_a   1.000
_cell.length_b   1.000
_cell.length_c   1.000
_cell.angle_alpha   90.00
_cell.angle_beta   90.00
_cell.angle_gamma   90.00
#
_symmetry.space_group_name_H-M   'P 1'
#
loop_
_entity.id
_entity.type
_entity.pdbx_description
1 polymer ?
#
loop_
_entity_poly.entity_id
_entity_poly.type
_entity_poly.pdbx_seq_one_letter_code
_entity_poly.pdbx_strand_id
1 'polypeptide(L)'
;MKRNFLTLAAASLIAVGGFAVVQAETGHGRGARGHGLEQLTEGLNLTPDQQAKVQPIIDQAKPQIAAIHREAMQKMKAVMDRTVSQIRPMLTPDQQKKLDDNEKAHQGRMNAHKGPRDTMED
;
A
#
# COMPACT_ATOMS: atom_id res chain seq x y z
N MET A 1 34.11 -33.58 0.17
CA MET A 1 33.17 -34.72 0.19
C MET A 1 31.75 -34.18 -0.02
N LYS A 2 31.03 -34.77 -0.99
CA LYS A 2 29.58 -34.69 -1.30
C LYS A 2 28.98 -33.30 -1.60
N ARG A 3 28.90 -32.98 -2.89
CA ARG A 3 28.10 -31.89 -3.49
C ARG A 3 26.73 -32.47 -3.87
N ASN A 4 25.63 -31.87 -3.42
CA ASN A 4 24.29 -32.20 -3.91
C ASN A 4 23.86 -31.12 -4.92
N PHE A 5 24.02 -31.43 -6.20
CA PHE A 5 23.40 -30.69 -7.29
C PHE A 5 22.01 -31.27 -7.51
N LEU A 6 20.97 -30.47 -7.26
CA LEU A 6 19.60 -30.81 -7.60
C LEU A 6 19.20 -29.94 -8.79
N THR A 7 19.43 -30.50 -9.97
CA THR A 7 19.03 -29.99 -11.27
C THR A 7 17.51 -30.03 -11.37
N LEU A 8 16.83 -28.89 -11.34
CA LEU A 8 15.44 -28.79 -11.79
C LEU A 8 15.43 -28.10 -13.14
N ALA A 9 15.44 -28.90 -14.20
CA ALA A 9 15.11 -28.43 -15.53
C ALA A 9 13.58 -28.25 -15.61
N ALA A 10 13.10 -27.04 -15.40
CA ALA A 10 11.72 -26.68 -15.72
C ALA A 10 11.68 -26.09 -17.13
N ALA A 11 11.63 -26.98 -18.13
CA ALA A 11 11.12 -26.62 -19.44
C ALA A 11 9.59 -26.51 -19.31
N SER A 12 9.05 -25.31 -19.43
CA SER A 12 7.61 -25.11 -19.61
C SER A 12 7.41 -24.09 -20.71
N LEU A 13 7.12 -24.64 -21.90
CA LEU A 13 6.63 -23.95 -23.07
C LEU A 13 5.46 -23.04 -22.71
N ILE A 14 5.61 -21.72 -22.89
CA ILE A 14 4.47 -20.81 -22.94
C ILE A 14 3.90 -20.93 -24.37
N ALA A 15 3.03 -21.91 -24.55
CA ALA A 15 2.12 -21.95 -25.69
C ALA A 15 1.05 -20.87 -25.47
N VAL A 16 1.02 -19.90 -26.37
CA VAL A 16 -0.03 -18.87 -26.47
C VAL A 16 -1.35 -19.58 -26.76
N GLY A 17 -2.21 -19.71 -25.76
CA GLY A 17 -3.56 -20.26 -25.87
C GLY A 17 -4.51 -19.40 -25.06
N GLY A 18 -5.55 -18.88 -25.71
CA GLY A 18 -6.49 -17.92 -25.15
C GLY A 18 -7.14 -18.44 -23.87
N PHE A 19 -6.88 -17.73 -22.77
CA PHE A 19 -7.68 -17.80 -21.56
C PHE A 19 -8.38 -16.46 -21.39
N ALA A 20 -9.71 -16.51 -21.40
CA ALA A 20 -10.54 -15.45 -20.87
C ALA A 20 -10.14 -15.25 -19.40
N VAL A 21 -9.39 -14.19 -19.12
CA VAL A 21 -9.16 -13.75 -17.76
C VAL A 21 -10.48 -13.18 -17.28
N VAL A 22 -11.25 -14.00 -16.55
CA VAL A 22 -12.17 -13.49 -15.54
C VAL A 22 -11.29 -12.68 -14.59
N GLN A 23 -11.30 -11.36 -14.77
CA GLN A 23 -10.80 -10.45 -13.76
C GLN A 23 -11.70 -10.62 -12.55
N ALA A 24 -11.29 -11.49 -11.63
CA ALA A 24 -11.67 -11.33 -10.25
C ALA A 24 -11.11 -9.97 -9.84
N GLU A 25 -12.00 -8.98 -9.74
CA GLU A 25 -11.71 -7.70 -9.12
C GLU A 25 -11.23 -7.97 -7.70
N THR A 26 -9.92 -8.13 -7.57
CA THR A 26 -9.25 -8.07 -6.28
C THR A 26 -9.43 -6.64 -5.82
N GLY A 27 -10.36 -6.50 -4.87
CA GLY A 27 -10.80 -5.23 -4.31
C GLY A 27 -9.60 -4.33 -4.07
N HIS A 28 -9.61 -3.20 -4.76
CA HIS A 28 -8.66 -2.14 -4.51
C HIS A 28 -8.78 -1.77 -3.04
N GLY A 29 -7.77 -2.12 -2.26
CA GLY A 29 -7.58 -1.65 -0.90
C GLY A 29 -7.50 -0.14 -0.95
N ARG A 30 -8.66 0.49 -0.91
CA ARG A 30 -8.84 1.93 -0.78
C ARG A 30 -8.28 2.21 0.60
N GLY A 31 -7.01 2.62 0.65
CA GLY A 31 -6.35 3.02 1.87
C GLY A 31 -7.31 3.93 2.61
N ALA A 32 -7.68 3.52 3.82
CA ALA A 32 -8.59 4.25 4.70
C ALA A 32 -7.91 5.59 5.01
N ARG A 33 -8.11 6.57 4.14
CA ARG A 33 -7.70 7.95 4.35
C ARG A 33 -8.51 8.44 5.53
N GLY A 34 -7.88 8.54 6.70
CA GLY A 34 -8.16 9.52 7.77
C GLY A 34 -9.58 9.69 8.33
N HIS A 35 -10.59 8.99 7.84
CA HIS A 35 -12.00 9.23 8.14
C HIS A 35 -12.65 8.07 8.91
N GLY A 36 -11.86 7.16 9.48
CA GLY A 36 -12.40 5.96 10.12
C GLY A 36 -13.29 6.27 11.33
N LEU A 37 -12.96 7.31 12.10
CA LEU A 37 -13.74 7.71 13.28
C LEU A 37 -15.02 8.44 12.89
N GLU A 38 -14.95 9.36 11.92
CA GLU A 38 -16.13 10.03 11.37
C GLU A 38 -17.11 9.01 10.77
N GLN A 39 -16.61 8.09 9.92
CA GLN A 39 -17.43 7.02 9.33
C GLN A 39 -18.05 6.08 10.38
N LEU A 40 -17.34 5.82 11.48
CA LEU A 40 -17.87 5.04 12.59
C LEU A 40 -19.08 5.73 13.25
N THR A 41 -19.07 7.06 13.31
CA THR A 41 -20.18 7.84 13.90
C THR A 41 -21.30 8.17 12.91
N GLU A 42 -21.00 8.23 11.61
CA GLU A 42 -22.00 8.47 10.56
C GLU A 42 -23.10 7.41 10.55
N GLY A 43 -22.77 6.16 10.86
CA GLY A 43 -23.75 5.06 10.94
C GLY A 43 -24.63 5.05 12.19
N LEU A 44 -24.41 5.95 13.16
CA LEU A 44 -25.08 5.93 14.47
C LEU A 44 -26.29 6.85 14.56
N ASN A 45 -26.59 7.65 13.51
CA ASN A 45 -27.70 8.60 13.49
C ASN A 45 -27.76 9.49 14.75
N LEU A 46 -26.61 10.05 15.15
CA LEU A 46 -26.48 10.83 16.37
C LEU A 46 -27.38 12.09 16.32
N THR A 47 -28.02 12.41 17.44
CA THR A 47 -28.69 13.71 17.60
C THR A 47 -27.66 14.85 17.61
N PRO A 48 -28.08 16.10 17.37
CA PRO A 48 -27.16 17.24 17.43
C PRO A 48 -26.41 17.34 18.77
N ASP A 49 -27.10 17.08 19.88
CA ASP A 49 -26.50 17.08 21.22
C ASP A 49 -25.48 15.95 21.43
N GLN A 50 -25.73 14.77 20.84
CA GLN A 50 -24.78 13.66 20.88
C GLN A 50 -23.55 13.96 20.02
N GLN A 51 -23.74 14.53 18.83
CA GLN A 51 -22.65 14.92 17.95
C GLN A 51 -21.74 15.96 18.62
N ALA A 52 -22.33 16.98 19.26
CA ALA A 52 -21.58 18.01 20.00
C ALA A 52 -20.71 17.42 21.12
N LYS A 53 -21.15 16.32 21.76
CA LYS A 53 -20.40 15.64 22.82
C LYS A 53 -19.31 14.71 22.29
N VAL A 54 -19.51 14.12 21.11
CA VAL A 54 -18.58 13.15 20.50
C VAL A 54 -17.46 13.84 19.71
N GLN A 55 -17.76 14.96 19.06
CA GLN A 55 -16.80 15.72 18.25
C GLN A 55 -15.45 15.98 18.94
N PRO A 56 -15.39 16.48 20.20
CA PRO A 56 -14.10 16.71 20.86
C PRO A 56 -13.30 15.41 21.11
N ILE A 57 -13.98 14.27 21.30
CA ILE A 57 -13.33 12.96 21.47
C ILE A 57 -12.66 12.53 20.16
N ILE A 58 -13.36 12.71 19.03
CA ILE A 58 -12.82 12.44 17.70
C ILE A 58 -11.62 13.34 17.42
N ASP A 59 -11.74 14.64 17.69
CA ASP A 59 -10.69 15.61 17.40
C ASP A 59 -9.42 15.36 18.23
N GLN A 60 -9.57 14.89 19.47
CA GLN A 60 -8.43 14.45 20.29
C GLN A 60 -7.76 13.17 19.75
N ALA A 61 -8.52 12.27 19.12
CA ALA A 61 -8.01 11.00 18.61
C ALA A 61 -7.30 11.13 17.26
N LYS A 62 -7.75 12.04 16.39
CA LYS A 62 -7.16 12.31 15.05
C LYS A 62 -5.63 12.41 15.04
N PRO A 63 -4.98 13.29 15.84
CA PRO A 63 -3.52 13.45 15.80
C PRO A 63 -2.77 12.19 16.25
N GLN A 64 -3.34 11.41 17.19
CA GLN A 64 -2.75 10.16 17.67
C GLN A 64 -2.76 9.09 16.58
N ILE A 65 -3.91 8.94 15.90
CA ILE A 65 -4.04 8.01 14.77
C ILE A 65 -3.08 8.41 13.64
N ALA A 66 -3.00 9.71 13.32
CA ALA A 66 -2.08 10.22 12.31
C ALA A 66 -0.61 9.94 12.65
N ALA A 67 -0.23 10.06 13.93
CA ALA A 67 1.11 9.71 14.40
C ALA A 67 1.42 8.21 14.23
N ILE A 68 0.51 7.35 14.70
CA ILE A 68 0.64 5.88 14.57
C ILE A 68 0.72 5.48 13.10
N HIS A 69 -0.15 6.03 12.26
CA HIS A 69 -0.15 5.75 10.83
C HIS A 69 1.18 6.14 10.18
N ARG A 70 1.74 7.32 10.49
CA ARG A 70 3.06 7.74 9.98
C ARG A 70 4.16 6.78 10.39
N GLU A 71 4.21 6.39 11.66
CA GLU A 71 5.21 5.45 12.18
C GLU A 71 5.07 4.06 11.52
N ALA A 72 3.84 3.55 11.42
CA ALA A 72 3.55 2.27 10.77
C ALA A 72 3.97 2.27 9.30
N MET A 73 3.67 3.35 8.56
CA MET A 73 4.07 3.50 7.16
C MET A 73 5.59 3.53 6.99
N GLN A 74 6.33 4.19 7.89
CA GLN A 74 7.79 4.19 7.88
C GLN A 74 8.36 2.78 8.11
N LYS A 75 7.85 2.07 9.13
CA LYS A 75 8.26 0.69 9.42
C LYS A 75 7.95 -0.24 8.24
N MET A 76 6.76 -0.11 7.66
CA MET A 76 6.36 -0.91 6.50
C MET A 76 7.25 -0.64 5.30
N LYS A 77 7.59 0.63 5.03
CA LYS A 77 8.54 0.99 3.98
C LYS A 77 9.90 0.32 4.20
N ALA A 78 10.44 0.39 5.41
CA ALA A 78 11.74 -0.22 5.72
C ALA A 78 11.74 -1.76 5.50
N VAL A 79 10.65 -2.44 5.85
CA VAL A 79 10.48 -3.88 5.59
C VAL A 79 10.40 -4.17 4.10
N MET A 80 9.64 -3.37 3.34
CA MET A 80 9.53 -3.53 1.90
C MET A 80 10.85 -3.30 1.19
N ASP A 81 11.57 -2.21 1.51
CA ASP A 81 12.87 -1.88 0.91
C ASP A 81 13.89 -3.01 1.14
N ARG A 82 13.91 -3.59 2.36
CA ARG A 82 14.77 -4.74 2.68
C ARG A 82 14.39 -5.97 1.88
N THR A 83 13.10 -6.29 1.82
CA THR A 83 12.58 -7.45 1.08
C THR A 83 12.91 -7.35 -0.40
N VAL A 84 12.69 -6.18 -1.01
CA VAL A 84 13.03 -5.93 -2.41
C VAL A 84 14.53 -6.08 -2.65
N SER A 85 15.37 -5.57 -1.76
CA SER A 85 16.83 -5.71 -1.87
C SER A 85 17.30 -7.16 -1.86
N GLN A 86 16.61 -8.04 -1.12
CA GLN A 86 16.90 -9.48 -1.08
C GLN A 86 16.40 -10.22 -2.32
N ILE A 87 15.28 -9.80 -2.90
CA ILE A 87 14.69 -10.44 -4.10
C ILE A 87 15.43 -10.01 -5.37
N ARG A 88 15.83 -8.74 -5.47
CA ARG A 88 16.45 -8.14 -6.65
C ARG A 88 17.58 -8.97 -7.30
N PRO A 89 18.56 -9.54 -6.55
CA PRO A 89 19.61 -10.36 -7.16
C PRO A 89 19.12 -11.71 -7.74
N MET A 90 17.91 -12.15 -7.41
CA MET A 90 17.29 -13.37 -7.95
C MET A 90 16.53 -13.13 -9.25
N LEU A 91 16.40 -11.86 -9.67
CA LEU A 91 15.65 -11.46 -10.85
C LEU A 91 16.54 -11.43 -12.09
N THR A 92 15.96 -11.71 -13.25
CA THR A 92 16.60 -11.46 -14.54
C THR A 92 16.72 -9.95 -14.82
N PRO A 93 17.60 -9.51 -15.74
CA PRO A 93 17.71 -8.09 -16.09
C PRO A 93 16.38 -7.43 -16.47
N ASP A 94 15.55 -8.11 -17.27
CA ASP A 94 14.25 -7.60 -17.69
C ASP A 94 13.27 -7.46 -16.50
N GLN A 95 13.31 -8.40 -15.55
CA GLN A 95 12.50 -8.35 -14.34
C GLN A 95 12.95 -7.22 -13.40
N GLN A 96 14.26 -7.00 -13.26
CA GLN A 96 14.80 -5.86 -12.50
C GLN A 96 14.36 -4.53 -13.13
N LYS A 97 14.39 -4.43 -14.46
CA LYS A 97 13.89 -3.24 -15.15
C LYS A 97 12.40 -3.01 -14.87
N LYS A 98 11.58 -4.05 -14.90
CA LYS A 98 10.15 -3.94 -14.57
C LYS A 98 9.91 -3.50 -13.12
N LEU A 99 10.71 -4.01 -12.18
CA LEU A 99 10.68 -3.58 -10.78
C LEU A 99 10.98 -2.08 -10.65
N ASP A 100 12.04 -1.59 -11.30
CA ASP A 100 12.42 -0.17 -11.27
C ASP A 100 11.35 0.75 -11.87
N ASP A 101 10.74 0.34 -12.99
CA ASP A 101 9.69 1.11 -13.64
C ASP A 101 8.44 1.20 -12.75
N ASN A 102 8.09 0.12 -12.04
CA ASN A 102 7.01 0.10 -11.06
C ASN A 102 7.31 0.99 -9.84
N GLU A 103 8.53 0.95 -9.31
CA GLU A 103 8.96 1.80 -8.19
C GLU A 103 8.87 3.28 -8.55
N LYS A 104 9.35 3.67 -9.75
CA LYS A 104 9.25 5.04 -10.26
C LYS A 104 7.80 5.48 -10.44
N ALA A 105 6.94 4.62 -11.00
CA ALA A 105 5.52 4.92 -11.13
C ALA A 105 4.86 5.13 -9.76
N HIS A 106 5.21 4.32 -8.76
CA HIS A 106 4.69 4.46 -7.41
C HIS A 106 5.15 5.77 -6.75
N GLN A 107 6.43 6.12 -6.86
CA GLN A 107 6.99 7.38 -6.35
C GLN A 107 6.36 8.60 -7.04
N GLY A 108 6.19 8.56 -8.36
CA GLY A 108 5.54 9.62 -9.12
C GLY A 108 4.10 9.87 -8.65
N ARG A 109 3.34 8.80 -8.39
CA ARG A 109 1.97 8.91 -7.85
C ARG A 109 1.96 9.45 -6.42
N MET A 110 2.88 9.04 -5.55
CA MET A 110 3.00 9.61 -4.20
C MET A 110 3.36 11.10 -4.23
N ASN A 111 4.29 11.50 -5.08
CA ASN A 111 4.71 12.91 -5.21
C ASN A 111 3.58 13.79 -5.78
N ALA A 112 2.84 13.28 -6.76
CA ALA A 112 1.66 13.97 -7.28
C ALA A 112 0.55 14.13 -6.23
N HIS A 113 0.40 13.15 -5.32
CA HIS A 113 -0.57 13.23 -4.22
C HIS A 113 -0.16 14.17 -3.08
N LYS A 114 1.11 14.60 -3.04
CA LYS A 114 1.65 15.66 -2.16
C LYS A 114 1.60 17.06 -2.79
N GLY A 115 1.01 17.23 -3.97
CA GLY A 115 0.75 18.54 -4.60
C GLY A 115 -0.26 19.40 -3.81
N PRO A 116 -0.44 20.69 -4.18
CA PRO A 116 -0.51 21.88 -3.30
C PRO A 116 -1.75 22.00 -2.36
N ARG A 117 -2.07 20.96 -1.58
CA ARG A 117 -3.04 21.05 -0.47
C ARG A 117 -2.38 21.23 0.90
N ASP A 118 -1.06 21.06 0.99
CA ASP A 118 -0.29 21.27 2.23
C ASP A 118 0.41 22.66 2.28
N THR A 119 0.09 23.57 1.35
CA THR A 119 0.72 24.93 1.28
C THR A 119 -0.27 26.07 1.54
N MET A 120 -1.39 25.81 2.20
CA MET A 120 -2.38 26.84 2.59
C MET A 120 -2.78 26.67 4.06
N GLU A 121 -1.81 26.63 4.95
CA GLU A 121 -1.99 26.95 6.37
C GLU A 121 -0.75 27.74 6.83
N ASP A 122 -0.76 29.05 6.54
CA ASP A 122 -0.02 30.10 7.26
C ASP A 122 -1.05 31.15 7.72
#